data_AF-A0A373BC01-F1
#
_entry.id   AF-A0A373BC01-F1
#
_cell.length_a   1.000
_cell.length_b   1.000
_cell.length_c   1.000
_cell.angle_alpha   90.00
_cell.angle_beta   90.00
_cell.angle_gamma   90.00
#
_symmetry.space_group_name_H-M   'P 1'
#
loop_
_entity.id
_entity.type
_entity.pdbx_description
1 polymer ?
#
loop_
_entity_poly.entity_id
_entity_poly.type
_entity_poly.pdbx_seq_one_letter_code
_entity_poly.pdbx_strand_id
1 'polypeptide(L)'
;MHLMEKMVDFTKLSTEKQQALFKKLESFDRKIFPNAVQNELYQLLYNHDVVALPIIRFYHRGKIVGQNIIAILKLNREQQTLYIVNSRAAFLPDYRNQNRSLMSAIRVALGYRLKYPTRQLWFVSSLMQPKVYRLFASRSKRFYPRVGAKMPEEYLQVLELMQNRHENVQQRSEDVFVHPCVLPQTTPEQLIRLRNRASPHINFYMQHAPDYFIGMGLICICKLDLFTLVDAALNLLLGREVA
;
A
#
# COMPACT_ATOMS: atom_id res chain seq x y z
N MET A 1 2.91 -23.26 -3.19
CA MET A 1 4.19 -22.74 -3.74
C MET A 1 5.02 -22.14 -2.61
N HIS A 2 6.22 -22.66 -2.37
CA HIS A 2 7.14 -22.13 -1.36
C HIS A 2 8.00 -21.01 -1.97
N LEU A 3 8.10 -19.88 -1.27
CA LEU A 3 8.93 -18.73 -1.65
C LEU A 3 9.89 -18.43 -0.49
N MET A 4 11.15 -18.17 -0.82
CA MET A 4 12.13 -17.67 0.13
C MET A 4 11.98 -16.15 0.23
N GLU A 5 11.93 -15.62 1.45
CA GLU A 5 11.90 -14.19 1.72
C GLU A 5 13.28 -13.71 2.18
N LYS A 6 13.73 -12.57 1.67
CA LYS A 6 14.88 -11.83 2.19
C LYS A 6 14.44 -10.42 2.54
N MET A 7 14.66 -10.01 3.79
CA MET A 7 14.34 -8.67 4.27
C MET A 7 15.63 -7.89 4.55
N VAL A 8 15.63 -6.61 4.18
CA VAL A 8 16.67 -5.65 4.54
C VAL A 8 16.01 -4.32 4.85
N ASP A 9 16.58 -3.56 5.79
CA ASP A 9 16.15 -2.19 6.06
C ASP A 9 17.06 -1.23 5.30
N PHE A 10 16.53 -0.58 4.26
CA PHE A 10 17.33 0.20 3.32
C PHE A 10 18.03 1.39 4.00
N THR A 11 17.41 1.99 5.01
CA THR A 11 17.98 3.12 5.76
C THR A 11 19.20 2.75 6.61
N LYS A 12 19.42 1.45 6.86
CA LYS A 12 20.56 0.95 7.65
C LYS A 12 21.74 0.48 6.80
N LEU A 13 21.64 0.60 5.48
CA LEU A 13 22.70 0.22 4.56
C LEU A 13 23.69 1.37 4.36
N SER A 14 24.94 1.05 4.06
CA SER A 14 25.90 2.04 3.56
C SER A 14 25.47 2.57 2.20
N THR A 15 25.96 3.75 1.82
CA THR A 15 25.62 4.40 0.54
C THR A 15 25.90 3.50 -0.66
N GLU A 16 27.01 2.76 -0.67
CA GLU A 16 27.35 1.84 -1.76
C GLU A 16 26.34 0.69 -1.86
N LYS A 17 25.94 0.13 -0.70
CA LYS A 17 24.93 -0.94 -0.63
C LYS A 17 23.55 -0.43 -1.02
N GLN A 18 23.19 0.80 -0.65
CA GLN A 18 21.95 1.45 -1.07
C GLN A 18 21.91 1.60 -2.60
N GLN A 19 22.95 2.15 -3.21
CA GLN A 19 23.03 2.30 -4.67
C GLN A 19 22.97 0.95 -5.40
N ALA A 20 23.70 -0.05 -4.91
CA ALA A 20 23.67 -1.40 -5.49
C ALA A 20 22.29 -2.07 -5.36
N LEU A 21 21.59 -1.84 -4.25
CA LEU A 21 20.23 -2.34 -4.07
C LEU A 21 19.22 -1.56 -4.92
N PHE A 22 19.32 -0.24 -4.99
CA PHE A 22 18.48 0.62 -5.84
C PHE A 22 18.45 0.11 -7.28
N LYS A 23 19.61 -0.11 -7.90
CA LYS A 23 19.70 -0.65 -9.27
C LYS A 23 18.96 -1.98 -9.44
N LYS A 24 19.03 -2.87 -8.43
CA LYS A 24 18.32 -4.16 -8.43
C LYS A 24 16.81 -4.01 -8.25
N LEU A 25 16.38 -3.03 -7.45
CA LEU A 25 14.97 -2.73 -7.23
C LEU A 25 14.36 -2.13 -8.48
N GLU A 26 15.01 -1.12 -9.06
CA GLU A 26 14.60 -0.43 -10.28
C GLU A 26 14.49 -1.40 -11.46
N SER A 27 15.51 -2.24 -11.68
CA SER A 27 15.49 -3.25 -12.74
C SER A 27 14.31 -4.21 -12.64
N PHE A 28 13.92 -4.60 -11.42
CA PHE A 28 12.76 -5.46 -11.21
C PHE A 28 11.44 -4.69 -11.30
N ASP A 29 11.38 -3.49 -10.74
CA ASP A 29 10.19 -2.64 -10.71
C ASP A 29 9.72 -2.28 -12.13
N ARG A 30 10.67 -1.95 -13.04
CA ARG A 30 10.38 -1.67 -14.46
C ARG A 30 9.73 -2.83 -15.21
N LYS A 31 9.92 -4.08 -14.78
CA LYS A 31 9.23 -5.23 -15.38
C LYS A 31 7.73 -5.25 -15.07
N ILE A 32 7.32 -4.53 -14.03
CA ILE A 32 5.95 -4.53 -13.53
C ILE A 32 5.31 -3.17 -13.79
N PHE A 33 6.07 -2.08 -13.66
CA PHE A 33 5.65 -0.71 -13.89
C PHE A 33 6.56 -0.08 -14.96
N PRO A 34 6.43 -0.45 -16.25
CA PRO A 34 7.32 0.02 -17.31
C PRO A 34 7.21 1.53 -17.55
N ASN A 35 6.03 2.09 -17.26
CA ASN A 35 5.73 3.52 -17.39
C ASN A 35 5.88 4.27 -16.06
N ALA A 36 6.45 3.63 -15.03
CA ALA A 36 6.77 4.35 -13.81
C ALA A 36 7.71 5.50 -14.14
N VAL A 37 7.36 6.71 -13.71
CA VAL A 37 8.29 7.81 -13.70
C VAL A 37 9.47 7.36 -12.85
N GLN A 38 10.67 7.33 -13.42
CA GLN A 38 11.89 6.86 -12.74
C GLN A 38 12.08 7.52 -11.36
N ASN A 39 11.54 8.72 -11.21
CA ASN A 39 11.54 9.51 -10.00
C ASN A 39 10.70 8.92 -8.84
N GLU A 40 9.62 8.16 -9.07
CA GLU A 40 8.76 7.67 -7.98
C GLU A 40 9.46 6.70 -7.04
N LEU A 41 10.15 5.70 -7.60
CA LEU A 41 10.89 4.72 -6.81
C LEU A 41 12.05 5.40 -6.08
N TYR A 42 12.72 6.35 -6.74
CA TYR A 42 13.79 7.13 -6.13
C TYR A 42 13.28 7.98 -4.97
N GLN A 43 12.20 8.74 -5.18
CA GLN A 43 11.53 9.52 -4.14
C GLN A 43 11.13 8.64 -2.97
N LEU A 44 10.57 7.45 -3.21
CA LEU A 44 10.22 6.53 -2.13
C LEU A 44 11.44 6.08 -1.30
N LEU A 45 12.55 5.77 -1.96
CA LEU A 45 13.73 5.19 -1.31
C LEU A 45 14.63 6.23 -0.61
N TYR A 46 14.65 7.47 -1.12
CA TYR A 46 15.52 8.56 -0.65
C TYR A 46 14.75 9.73 -0.01
N ASN A 47 13.48 9.55 0.32
CA ASN A 47 12.70 10.55 1.04
C ASN A 47 13.22 10.74 2.48
N HIS A 48 13.56 11.98 2.83
CA HIS A 48 14.09 12.36 4.14
C HIS A 48 13.12 12.14 5.31
N ASP A 49 11.81 12.07 5.04
CA ASP A 49 10.79 11.76 6.05
C ASP A 49 10.80 10.27 6.44
N VAL A 50 11.48 9.39 5.69
CA VAL A 50 11.47 7.95 5.92
C VAL A 50 12.39 7.57 7.09
N VAL A 51 11.80 7.07 8.17
CA VAL A 51 12.54 6.63 9.37
C VAL A 51 12.84 5.14 9.39
N ALA A 52 12.13 4.35 8.58
CA ALA A 52 12.41 2.94 8.36
C ALA A 52 11.95 2.55 6.95
N LEU A 53 12.74 1.72 6.27
CA LEU A 53 12.42 1.30 4.91
C LEU A 53 12.69 -0.20 4.72
N PRO A 54 11.90 -1.08 5.38
CA PRO A 54 11.98 -2.51 5.12
C PRO A 54 11.64 -2.86 3.68
N ILE A 55 12.57 -3.57 3.03
CA ILE A 55 12.44 -4.09 1.68
C ILE A 55 12.46 -5.60 1.77
N ILE A 56 11.39 -6.22 1.28
CA ILE A 56 11.18 -7.66 1.33
C ILE A 56 11.21 -8.17 -0.09
N ARG A 57 12.13 -9.07 -0.40
CA ARG A 57 12.30 -9.68 -1.72
C ARG A 57 11.93 -11.15 -1.67
N PHE A 58 11.13 -11.59 -2.64
CA PHE A 58 10.56 -12.93 -2.71
C PHE A 58 11.22 -13.71 -3.84
N TYR A 59 11.69 -14.92 -3.54
CA TYR A 59 12.43 -15.76 -4.48
C TYR A 59 11.76 -17.12 -4.67
N HIS A 60 11.70 -17.57 -5.92
CA HIS A 60 11.32 -18.94 -6.28
C HIS A 60 12.44 -19.57 -7.10
N ARG A 61 12.96 -20.72 -6.67
CA ARG A 61 14.09 -21.41 -7.34
C ARG A 61 15.27 -20.48 -7.64
N GLY A 62 15.65 -19.66 -6.65
CA GLY A 62 16.75 -18.69 -6.75
C GLY A 62 16.46 -17.43 -7.56
N LYS A 63 15.33 -17.33 -8.28
CA LYS A 63 14.95 -16.17 -9.09
C LYS A 63 14.05 -15.23 -8.31
N ILE A 64 14.25 -13.91 -8.47
CA ILE A 64 13.36 -12.89 -7.90
C ILE A 64 12.00 -12.94 -8.60
N VAL A 65 10.93 -13.02 -7.82
CA VAL A 65 9.54 -13.11 -8.33
C VAL A 65 8.61 -12.04 -7.76
N GLY A 66 9.05 -11.35 -6.71
CA GLY A 66 8.36 -10.20 -6.17
C GLY A 66 9.21 -9.41 -5.19
N GLN A 67 8.75 -8.20 -4.88
CA GLN A 67 9.29 -7.36 -3.83
C GLN A 67 8.17 -6.52 -3.21
N ASN A 68 8.35 -6.16 -1.94
CA ASN A 68 7.53 -5.19 -1.26
C ASN A 68 8.44 -4.18 -0.55
N ILE A 69 8.34 -2.92 -0.94
CA ILE A 69 9.06 -1.80 -0.33
C ILE A 69 8.08 -1.11 0.61
N ILE A 70 8.34 -1.17 1.91
CA ILE A 70 7.46 -0.64 2.94
C ILE A 70 8.17 0.55 3.58
N ALA A 71 7.67 1.75 3.34
CA ALA A 71 8.20 2.97 3.91
C ALA A 71 7.40 3.34 5.15
N ILE A 72 8.10 3.68 6.24
CA ILE A 72 7.49 4.32 7.40
C ILE A 72 7.98 5.76 7.43
N LEU A 73 7.08 6.68 7.11
CA LEU A 73 7.34 8.11 7.12
C LEU A 73 7.06 8.67 8.51
N LYS A 74 7.85 9.63 8.96
CA LYS A 74 7.59 10.47 10.13
C LYS A 74 7.15 11.84 9.63
N LEU A 75 5.89 12.18 9.85
CA LEU A 75 5.35 13.49 9.52
C LEU A 75 5.12 14.29 10.80
N ASN A 76 5.51 15.55 10.80
CA ASN A 76 5.23 16.46 11.89
C ASN A 76 4.15 17.45 11.45
N ARG A 77 3.09 17.59 12.25
CA ARG A 77 2.09 18.65 12.14
C ARG A 77 2.07 19.38 13.46
N GLU A 78 2.49 20.64 13.52
CA GLU A 78 2.52 21.51 14.72
C GLU A 78 2.76 20.79 16.06
N GLN A 79 1.71 20.22 16.69
CA GLN A 79 1.76 19.55 17.99
C GLN A 79 1.73 18.00 17.96
N GLN A 80 1.69 17.36 16.78
CA GLN A 80 1.52 15.92 16.62
C GLN A 80 2.50 15.34 15.60
N THR A 81 3.27 14.34 16.03
CA THR A 81 4.05 13.49 15.13
C THR A 81 3.23 12.26 14.76
N LEU A 82 3.07 12.03 13.46
CA LEU A 82 2.39 10.87 12.89
C LEU A 82 3.37 9.98 12.14
N TYR A 83 3.08 8.68 12.11
CA TYR A 83 3.84 7.72 11.33
C TYR A 83 2.95 7.10 10.27
N ILE A 84 3.35 7.23 9.00
CA ILE A 84 2.59 6.74 7.86
C ILE A 84 3.31 5.55 7.25
N VAL A 85 2.61 4.42 7.15
CA VAL A 85 3.04 3.22 6.44
C VAL A 85 2.53 3.34 5.01
N ASN A 86 3.47 3.39 4.07
CA ASN A 86 3.19 3.25 2.64
C ASN A 86 3.90 1.99 2.11
N SER A 87 3.36 1.39 1.06
CA SER A 87 3.86 0.15 0.49
C SER A 87 3.80 0.19 -1.03
N ARG A 88 4.94 -0.10 -1.67
CA ARG A 88 5.02 -0.39 -3.10
C ARG A 88 5.28 -1.89 -3.28
N ALA A 89 4.23 -2.62 -3.62
CA ALA A 89 4.29 -4.04 -3.89
C ALA A 89 4.40 -4.32 -5.38
N ALA A 90 5.38 -5.13 -5.77
CA ALA A 90 5.62 -5.51 -7.15
C ALA A 90 5.79 -7.03 -7.22
N PHE A 91 4.89 -7.74 -7.90
CA PHE A 91 4.99 -9.18 -8.14
C PHE A 91 4.82 -9.50 -9.63
N LEU A 92 5.58 -10.49 -10.11
CA LEU A 92 5.33 -11.07 -11.44
C LEU A 92 3.91 -11.66 -11.49
N PRO A 93 3.20 -11.58 -12.64
CA PRO A 93 1.79 -11.98 -12.76
C PRO A 93 1.43 -13.31 -12.10
N ASP A 94 2.22 -14.37 -12.37
CA ASP A 94 1.98 -15.72 -11.85
C ASP A 94 2.12 -15.85 -10.32
N TYR A 95 2.73 -14.84 -9.70
CA TYR A 95 3.05 -14.79 -8.26
C TYR A 95 2.18 -13.78 -7.50
N ARG A 96 1.23 -13.11 -8.15
CA ARG A 96 0.36 -12.08 -7.54
C ARG A 96 -0.71 -12.63 -6.58
N ASN A 97 -0.83 -13.95 -6.44
CA ASN A 97 -1.84 -14.59 -5.61
C ASN A 97 -1.34 -14.79 -4.16
N GLN A 98 -2.28 -14.91 -3.20
CA GLN A 98 -2.05 -15.20 -1.77
C GLN A 98 -1.72 -14.02 -0.84
N ASN A 99 -2.07 -12.78 -1.21
CA ASN A 99 -2.02 -11.61 -0.32
C ASN A 99 -0.67 -11.39 0.40
N ARG A 100 0.43 -11.85 -0.21
CA ARG A 100 1.76 -11.90 0.42
C ARG A 100 2.30 -10.52 0.75
N SER A 101 2.09 -9.55 -0.14
CA SER A 101 2.43 -8.14 0.10
C SER A 101 1.70 -7.57 1.31
N LEU A 102 0.42 -7.91 1.48
CA LEU A 102 -0.37 -7.44 2.62
C LEU A 102 0.13 -8.06 3.93
N MET A 103 0.33 -9.39 3.97
CA MET A 103 0.91 -10.05 5.15
C MET A 103 2.29 -9.49 5.51
N SER A 104 3.13 -9.23 4.50
CA SER A 104 4.46 -8.67 4.74
C SER A 104 4.40 -7.24 5.30
N ALA A 105 3.45 -6.41 4.84
CA ALA A 105 3.20 -5.08 5.35
C ALA A 105 2.65 -5.10 6.78
N ILE A 106 1.68 -5.98 7.07
CA ILE A 106 1.14 -6.18 8.43
C ILE A 106 2.26 -6.60 9.38
N ARG A 107 3.13 -7.55 8.99
CA ARG A 107 4.27 -7.98 9.82
C ARG A 107 5.21 -6.82 10.16
N VAL A 108 5.54 -5.98 9.17
CA VAL A 108 6.39 -4.81 9.38
C VAL A 108 5.72 -3.79 10.29
N ALA A 109 4.46 -3.47 10.04
CA ALA A 109 3.70 -2.52 10.85
C ALA A 109 3.53 -3.01 12.30
N LEU A 110 3.26 -4.30 12.50
CA LEU A 110 3.16 -4.93 13.82
C LEU A 110 4.50 -4.87 14.56
N GLY A 111 5.60 -5.24 13.91
CA GLY A 111 6.94 -5.15 14.49
C GLY A 111 7.30 -3.71 14.90
N TYR A 112 6.94 -2.72 14.07
CA TYR A 112 7.14 -1.31 14.40
C TYR A 112 6.27 -0.85 15.56
N ARG A 113 5.00 -1.27 15.61
CA ARG A 113 4.05 -0.94 16.68
C ARG A 113 4.43 -1.55 18.03
N LEU A 114 5.02 -2.75 18.02
CA LEU A 114 5.55 -3.40 19.22
C LEU A 114 6.82 -2.70 19.72
N LYS A 115 7.70 -2.29 18.80
CA LYS A 115 8.93 -1.55 19.15
C LYS A 115 8.64 -0.15 19.68
N TYR A 116 7.59 0.52 19.17
CA TYR A 116 7.25 1.89 19.52
C TYR A 116 5.77 2.06 19.88
N PRO A 117 5.35 1.66 21.09
CA PRO A 117 3.95 1.48 21.41
C PRO A 117 3.12 2.77 21.58
N THR A 118 3.77 3.92 21.72
CA THR A 118 3.09 5.22 21.86
C THR A 118 2.97 5.98 20.54
N ARG A 119 3.64 5.51 19.47
CA ARG A 119 3.61 6.16 18.16
C ARG A 119 2.28 5.87 17.46
N GLN A 120 1.62 6.93 16.98
CA GLN A 120 0.44 6.79 16.15
C GLN A 120 0.85 6.36 14.74
N LEU A 121 0.44 5.16 14.36
CA LEU A 121 0.76 4.55 13.08
C LEU A 121 -0.49 4.49 12.22
N TRP A 122 -0.37 4.91 10.97
CA TRP A 122 -1.46 4.96 10.00
C TRP A 122 -1.00 4.29 8.70
N PHE A 123 -1.89 3.60 8.03
CA PHE A 123 -1.71 3.19 6.64
C PHE A 123 -2.43 4.22 5.78
N VAL A 124 -1.71 4.83 4.83
CA VAL A 124 -2.33 5.69 3.80
C VAL A 124 -1.75 5.27 2.46
N SER A 125 -2.62 4.92 1.52
CA SER A 125 -2.21 4.47 0.20
C SER A 125 -3.32 4.66 -0.82
N SER A 126 -2.94 4.86 -2.07
CA SER A 126 -3.88 4.87 -3.19
C SER A 126 -3.99 3.50 -3.81
N LEU A 127 -5.21 2.98 -3.81
CA LEU A 127 -5.51 1.68 -4.37
C LEU A 127 -6.06 1.85 -5.78
N MET A 128 -5.33 1.35 -6.78
CA MET A 128 -5.68 1.49 -8.20
C MET A 128 -6.55 0.35 -8.75
N GLN A 129 -6.92 -0.62 -7.92
CA GLN A 129 -7.65 -1.81 -8.37
C GLN A 129 -8.84 -2.10 -7.44
N PRO A 130 -10.06 -2.26 -7.97
CA PRO A 130 -11.25 -2.55 -7.18
C PRO A 130 -11.09 -3.79 -6.28
N LYS A 131 -10.44 -4.85 -6.79
CA LYS A 131 -10.18 -6.07 -6.03
C LYS A 131 -9.25 -5.85 -4.83
N VAL A 132 -8.29 -4.92 -4.94
CA VAL A 132 -7.35 -4.61 -3.87
C VAL A 132 -8.07 -3.80 -2.81
N TYR A 133 -8.83 -2.77 -3.21
CA TYR A 133 -9.73 -2.06 -2.29
C TYR A 133 -10.65 -3.01 -1.54
N ARG A 134 -11.34 -3.92 -2.25
CA ARG A 134 -12.19 -4.95 -1.64
C ARG A 134 -11.42 -5.79 -0.63
N LEU A 135 -10.19 -6.21 -0.93
CA LEU A 135 -9.37 -6.99 -0.01
C LEU A 135 -9.12 -6.24 1.31
N PHE A 136 -8.84 -4.93 1.27
CA PHE A 136 -8.63 -4.17 2.51
C PHE A 136 -9.93 -3.90 3.24
N ALA A 137 -10.94 -3.39 2.52
CA ALA A 137 -12.24 -3.06 3.08
C ALA A 137 -12.89 -4.31 3.70
N SER A 138 -12.86 -5.46 3.03
CA SER A 138 -13.47 -6.68 3.59
C SER A 138 -12.71 -7.27 4.78
N ARG A 139 -11.56 -6.73 5.19
CA ARG A 139 -10.73 -7.28 6.28
C ARG A 139 -10.63 -6.37 7.51
N SER A 140 -11.08 -5.12 7.39
CA SER A 140 -11.09 -4.17 8.49
C SER A 140 -12.26 -3.20 8.37
N LYS A 141 -13.03 -3.08 9.47
CA LYS A 141 -14.08 -2.07 9.60
C LYS A 141 -13.52 -0.65 9.75
N ARG A 142 -12.22 -0.53 9.98
CA ARG A 142 -11.49 0.73 10.19
C ARG A 142 -10.70 1.17 8.97
N PHE A 143 -10.99 0.57 7.81
CA PHE A 143 -10.40 0.92 6.53
C PHE A 143 -11.38 1.80 5.76
N TYR A 144 -10.98 3.04 5.47
CA TYR A 144 -11.81 4.06 4.83
C TYR A 144 -11.18 4.55 3.52
N PRO A 145 -11.96 5.11 2.59
CA PRO A 145 -13.42 5.22 2.63
C PRO A 145 -14.11 3.85 2.54
N ARG A 146 -15.31 3.70 3.12
CA ARG A 146 -16.02 2.42 3.23
C ARG A 146 -17.50 2.58 2.89
N VAL A 147 -18.01 1.63 2.12
CA VAL A 147 -19.46 1.53 1.86
C VAL A 147 -20.26 1.48 3.16
N GLY A 148 -21.24 2.37 3.29
CA GLY A 148 -22.17 2.40 4.43
C GLY A 148 -21.57 2.90 5.76
N ALA A 149 -20.36 3.47 5.76
CA ALA A 149 -19.76 4.02 6.96
C ALA A 149 -19.10 5.38 6.69
N LYS A 150 -19.46 6.39 7.48
CA LYS A 150 -18.82 7.71 7.44
C LYS A 150 -17.41 7.62 8.01
N MET A 151 -16.44 8.22 7.34
CA MET A 151 -15.08 8.33 7.86
C MET A 151 -15.04 9.22 9.13
N PRO A 152 -14.40 8.78 10.23
CA PRO A 152 -14.22 9.62 11.41
C PRO A 152 -13.34 10.83 11.13
N GLU A 153 -13.60 11.94 11.83
CA GLU A 153 -12.88 13.21 11.66
C GLU A 153 -11.35 13.08 11.83
N GLU A 154 -10.89 12.28 12.78
CA GLU A 154 -9.46 12.00 12.99
C GLU A 154 -8.78 11.46 11.71
N TYR A 155 -9.50 10.65 10.92
CA TYR A 155 -8.97 10.07 9.69
C TYR A 155 -8.90 11.12 8.57
N LEU A 156 -9.90 12.00 8.47
CA LEU A 156 -9.92 13.08 7.50
C LEU A 156 -8.74 14.03 7.71
N GLN A 157 -8.45 14.39 8.95
CA GLN A 157 -7.30 15.25 9.29
C GLN A 157 -5.95 14.62 8.88
N VAL A 158 -5.81 13.29 9.00
CA VAL A 158 -4.61 12.58 8.53
C VAL A 158 -4.57 12.53 6.99
N LEU A 159 -5.72 12.37 6.32
CA LEU A 159 -5.80 12.42 4.87
C LEU A 159 -5.43 13.79 4.33
N GLU A 160 -5.89 14.89 4.91
CA GLU A 160 -5.54 16.26 4.50
C GLU A 160 -4.02 16.47 4.46
N LEU A 161 -3.30 15.99 5.47
CA LEU A 161 -1.83 16.04 5.50
C LEU A 161 -1.20 15.28 4.33
N MET A 162 -1.81 14.16 3.93
CA MET A 162 -1.32 13.33 2.84
C MET A 162 -1.71 13.87 1.47
N GLN A 163 -2.84 14.54 1.34
CA GLN A 163 -3.29 15.14 0.08
C GLN A 163 -2.28 16.18 -0.44
N ASN A 164 -1.69 16.98 0.45
CA ASN A 164 -0.65 17.95 0.08
C ASN A 164 0.64 17.31 -0.48
N ARG A 165 0.79 15.99 -0.37
CA ARG A 165 1.94 15.23 -0.90
C ARG A 165 1.62 14.54 -2.23
N HIS A 166 0.39 14.68 -2.72
CA HIS A 166 -0.07 14.13 -3.97
C HIS A 166 -0.43 15.26 -4.93
N GLU A 167 -0.02 15.14 -6.18
CA GLU A 167 -0.40 16.09 -7.22
C GLU A 167 -1.79 15.74 -7.76
N ASN A 168 -2.58 16.75 -8.13
CA ASN A 168 -3.88 16.58 -8.80
C ASN A 168 -4.87 15.69 -8.04
N VAL A 169 -4.92 15.81 -6.70
CA VAL A 169 -5.96 15.17 -5.89
C VAL A 169 -7.33 15.73 -6.27
N GLN A 170 -8.30 14.84 -6.50
CA GLN A 170 -9.69 15.19 -6.78
C GLN A 170 -10.60 14.63 -5.69
N GLN A 171 -11.47 15.49 -5.17
CA GLN A 171 -12.55 15.07 -4.28
C GLN A 171 -13.72 14.54 -5.13
N ARG A 172 -14.21 13.35 -4.81
CA ARG A 172 -15.34 12.67 -5.49
C ARG A 172 -16.63 12.74 -4.68
N SER A 173 -16.51 12.80 -3.35
CA SER A 173 -17.59 13.06 -2.39
C SER A 173 -16.99 13.56 -1.06
N GLU A 174 -17.81 13.84 -0.04
CA GLU A 174 -17.42 14.45 1.24
C GLU A 174 -16.08 13.89 1.80
N ASP A 175 -15.93 12.57 1.87
CA ASP A 175 -14.77 11.87 2.43
C ASP A 175 -14.03 10.96 1.43
N VAL A 176 -14.22 11.16 0.13
CA VAL A 176 -13.64 10.29 -0.91
C VAL A 176 -12.77 11.09 -1.86
N PHE A 177 -11.50 10.68 -1.96
CA PHE A 177 -10.47 11.35 -2.75
C PHE A 177 -9.78 10.37 -3.70
N VAL A 178 -9.41 10.84 -4.88
CA VAL A 178 -8.66 10.09 -5.88
C VAL A 178 -7.48 10.91 -6.40
N HIS A 179 -6.44 10.26 -6.90
CA HIS A 179 -5.36 10.96 -7.62
C HIS A 179 -4.67 10.07 -8.67
N PRO A 180 -3.96 10.65 -9.66
CA PRO A 180 -3.22 9.90 -10.67
C PRO A 180 -2.11 9.03 -10.07
N CYS A 181 -2.09 7.76 -10.44
CA CYS A 181 -1.13 6.76 -10.00
C CYS A 181 -0.54 6.02 -11.22
N VAL A 182 0.71 5.59 -11.10
CA VAL A 182 1.33 4.72 -12.12
C VAL A 182 0.70 3.32 -12.08
N LEU A 183 0.15 2.91 -13.21
CA LEU A 183 -0.40 1.56 -13.36
C LEU A 183 0.69 0.50 -13.56
N PRO A 184 0.54 -0.69 -12.96
CA PRO A 184 1.31 -1.85 -13.41
C PRO A 184 0.91 -2.19 -14.84
N GLN A 185 1.84 -2.79 -15.59
CA GLN A 185 1.53 -3.39 -16.88
C GLN A 185 0.44 -4.46 -16.69
N THR A 186 -0.71 -4.19 -17.30
CA THR A 186 -1.89 -5.05 -17.29
C THR A 186 -2.44 -5.14 -18.70
N THR A 187 -2.79 -6.35 -19.13
CA THR A 187 -3.50 -6.52 -20.41
C THR A 187 -4.97 -6.11 -20.25
N PRO A 188 -5.67 -5.73 -21.34
CA PRO A 188 -7.11 -5.44 -21.30
C PRO A 188 -7.94 -6.59 -20.68
N GLU A 189 -7.60 -7.84 -20.95
CA GLU A 189 -8.27 -9.01 -20.38
C GLU A 189 -8.06 -9.10 -18.86
N GLN A 190 -6.87 -8.69 -18.38
CA GLN A 190 -6.61 -8.60 -16.95
C GLN A 190 -7.45 -7.51 -16.30
N LEU A 191 -7.60 -6.34 -16.94
CA LEU A 191 -8.46 -5.24 -16.47
C LEU A 191 -9.93 -5.67 -16.37
N ILE A 192 -10.43 -6.42 -17.36
CA ILE A 192 -11.80 -6.98 -17.31
C ILE A 192 -11.94 -7.94 -16.13
N ARG A 193 -10.96 -8.83 -15.91
CA ARG A 193 -10.93 -9.74 -14.74
C ARG A 193 -10.79 -9.00 -13.40
N LEU A 194 -10.38 -7.74 -13.36
CA LEU A 194 -10.37 -6.95 -12.11
C LEU A 194 -11.79 -6.62 -11.61
N ARG A 195 -12.80 -6.69 -12.48
CA ARG A 195 -14.23 -6.53 -12.12
C ARG A 195 -14.85 -7.80 -11.52
N ASN A 196 -14.05 -8.81 -11.18
CA ASN A 196 -14.55 -10.11 -10.75
C ASN A 196 -15.37 -10.05 -9.45
N ARG A 197 -16.64 -10.46 -9.59
CA ARG A 197 -17.72 -10.59 -8.60
C ARG A 197 -18.20 -9.26 -8.01
N ALA A 198 -19.43 -8.89 -8.34
CA ALA A 198 -20.12 -7.76 -7.71
C ALA A 198 -20.12 -7.94 -6.19
N SER A 199 -19.66 -6.91 -5.49
CA SER A 199 -19.76 -6.80 -4.04
C SER A 199 -20.04 -5.35 -3.69
N PRO A 200 -20.63 -5.05 -2.52
CA PRO A 200 -20.86 -3.67 -2.10
C PRO A 200 -19.58 -2.82 -2.16
N HIS A 201 -18.44 -3.37 -1.73
CA HIS A 201 -17.14 -2.69 -1.82
C HIS A 201 -16.66 -2.44 -3.27
N ILE A 202 -16.81 -3.40 -4.18
CA ILE A 202 -16.42 -3.17 -5.58
C ILE A 202 -17.32 -2.12 -6.22
N ASN A 203 -18.63 -2.16 -5.95
CA ASN A 203 -19.58 -1.19 -6.47
C ASN A 203 -19.27 0.22 -5.94
N PHE A 204 -18.99 0.34 -4.64
CA PHE A 204 -18.53 1.59 -4.02
C PHE A 204 -17.27 2.12 -4.70
N TYR A 205 -16.24 1.27 -4.88
CA TYR A 205 -15.03 1.69 -5.59
C TYR A 205 -15.34 2.18 -7.00
N MET A 206 -16.14 1.44 -7.77
CA MET A 206 -16.48 1.76 -9.15
C MET A 206 -17.32 3.05 -9.27
N GLN A 207 -18.09 3.40 -8.24
CA GLN A 207 -18.84 4.65 -8.19
C GLN A 207 -17.91 5.87 -8.04
N HIS A 208 -16.82 5.73 -7.29
CA HIS A 208 -15.93 6.86 -6.96
C HIS A 208 -14.64 6.93 -7.80
N ALA A 209 -14.13 5.79 -8.28
CA ALA A 209 -12.95 5.69 -9.12
C ALA A 209 -13.22 4.83 -10.37
N PRO A 210 -14.23 5.18 -11.21
CA PRO A 210 -14.53 4.42 -12.43
C PRO A 210 -13.38 4.46 -13.44
N ASP A 211 -12.56 5.51 -13.39
CA ASP A 211 -11.42 5.82 -14.24
C ASP A 211 -10.09 5.19 -13.76
N TYR A 212 -10.15 4.18 -12.89
CA TYR A 212 -8.95 3.47 -12.44
C TYR A 212 -8.13 2.84 -13.58
N PHE A 213 -8.77 2.52 -14.72
CA PHE A 213 -8.11 1.95 -15.89
C PHE A 213 -7.19 2.95 -16.63
N ILE A 214 -7.33 4.26 -16.38
CA ILE A 214 -6.39 5.30 -16.86
C ILE A 214 -5.45 5.79 -15.75
N GLY A 215 -5.44 5.12 -14.59
CA GLY A 215 -4.47 5.38 -13.52
C GLY A 215 -5.01 6.11 -12.30
N MET A 216 -6.31 6.37 -12.19
CA MET A 216 -6.84 7.01 -10.98
C MET A 216 -6.94 6.02 -9.81
N GLY A 217 -6.23 6.32 -8.72
CA GLY A 217 -6.23 5.51 -7.49
C GLY A 217 -7.11 6.14 -6.41
N LEU A 218 -7.89 5.31 -5.73
CA LEU A 218 -8.69 5.71 -4.57
C LEU A 218 -7.79 5.85 -3.34
N ILE A 219 -7.72 7.05 -2.75
CA ILE A 219 -6.95 7.29 -1.52
C ILE A 219 -7.68 6.61 -0.38
N CYS A 220 -6.98 5.72 0.31
CA CYS A 220 -7.51 4.96 1.43
C CYS A 220 -6.64 5.13 2.67
N ILE A 221 -7.26 5.00 3.84
CA ILE A 221 -6.63 5.21 5.14
C ILE A 221 -7.10 4.17 6.17
N CYS A 222 -6.18 3.76 7.06
CA CYS A 222 -6.49 2.92 8.20
C CYS A 222 -5.57 3.23 9.38
N LYS A 223 -6.14 3.40 10.59
CA LYS A 223 -5.35 3.49 11.83
C LYS A 223 -4.78 2.11 12.18
N LEU A 224 -3.46 2.03 12.39
CA LEU A 224 -2.75 0.78 12.64
C LEU A 224 -2.41 0.61 14.13
N ASP A 225 -3.46 0.56 14.97
CA ASP A 225 -3.28 0.10 16.35
C ASP A 225 -3.11 -1.42 16.41
N LEU A 226 -2.68 -1.92 17.57
CA LEU A 226 -2.38 -3.34 17.76
C LEU A 226 -3.60 -4.22 17.46
N PHE A 227 -4.78 -3.80 17.90
CA PHE A 227 -6.03 -4.52 17.66
C PHE A 227 -6.33 -4.63 16.15
N THR A 228 -6.24 -3.52 15.43
CA THR A 228 -6.52 -3.48 13.99
C THR A 228 -5.53 -4.34 13.21
N LEU A 229 -4.25 -4.33 13.59
CA LEU A 229 -3.22 -5.15 12.95
C LEU A 229 -3.41 -6.64 13.19
N VAL A 230 -3.73 -7.03 14.44
CA VAL A 230 -3.98 -8.44 14.80
C VAL A 230 -5.27 -8.94 14.14
N ASP A 231 -6.36 -8.16 14.19
CA ASP A 231 -7.62 -8.53 13.55
C ASP A 231 -7.46 -8.66 12.03
N ALA A 232 -6.76 -7.72 11.38
CA ALA A 232 -6.46 -7.82 9.95
C ALA A 232 -5.62 -9.06 9.61
N ALA A 233 -4.61 -9.40 10.43
CA ALA A 233 -3.79 -10.59 10.24
C ALA A 233 -4.63 -11.88 10.36
N LEU A 234 -5.46 -11.99 11.40
CA LEU A 234 -6.33 -13.14 11.63
C LEU A 234 -7.38 -13.27 10.52
N ASN A 235 -8.04 -12.18 10.16
CA ASN A 235 -9.01 -12.16 9.07
C ASN A 235 -8.36 -12.62 7.76
N LEU A 236 -7.12 -12.18 7.48
CA LEU A 236 -6.41 -12.57 6.27
C LEU A 236 -6.01 -14.05 6.26
N LEU A 237 -5.51 -14.57 7.39
CA LEU A 237 -5.12 -15.97 7.54
C LEU A 237 -6.33 -16.92 7.47
N LEU A 238 -7.44 -16.55 8.09
CA LEU A 238 -8.66 -17.36 8.17
C LEU A 238 -9.59 -17.19 6.96
N GLY A 239 -9.27 -16.30 6.02
CA GLY A 239 -10.17 -16.04 4.89
C GLY A 239 -11.45 -15.27 5.27
N ARG A 240 -11.61 -14.84 6.53
CA ARG A 240 -12.80 -14.14 7.06
C ARG A 240 -12.97 -12.74 6.50
N GLU A 241 -14.18 -12.40 6.11
CA GLU A 241 -14.59 -11.04 5.75
C GLU A 241 -15.39 -10.39 6.89
N VAL A 242 -15.25 -9.08 7.06
CA VAL A 242 -16.02 -8.27 8.00
C VAL A 242 -17.12 -7.53 7.24
N ALA A 243 -18.33 -7.59 7.79
CA ALA A 243 -19.48 -6.79 7.34
C ALA A 243 -19.21 -5.30 7.60
#